data_AF-A0A966NXR0-F1
#
_entry.id   AF-A0A966NXR0-F1
#
_cell.length_a   1.000
_cell.length_b   1.000
_cell.length_c   1.000
_cell.angle_alpha   90.00
_cell.angle_beta   90.00
_cell.angle_gamma   90.00
#
_symmetry.space_group_name_H-M   'P 1'
#
loop_
_entity.id
_entity.type
_entity.pdbx_description
1 polymer ?
#
loop_
_entity_poly.entity_id
_entity_poly.type
_entity_poly.pdbx_seq_one_letter_code
_entity_poly.pdbx_strand_id
1 'polypeptide(L)'
;MIIGSDLARCIYKLSSAPLKGTVEVVDSGSEKIAAVTNVAEFGGWIKLSATGFTHSTPTIRTKLTQDASRFQVAIGRSLTSEKILVGLGKRVTRGTRVSLSVIGQSATPCRVVGAGVKGVARGTCRVKVGLTTNGRTDSSIVEIRVV
;
A
#
# COMPACT_ATOMS: atom_id res chain seq x y z
N MET A 1 1.85 1.84 20.58
CA MET A 1 3.15 1.55 19.93
C MET A 1 3.31 2.41 18.69
N ILE A 2 4.53 2.86 18.39
CA ILE A 2 4.90 3.50 17.13
C ILE A 2 6.10 2.76 16.52
N ILE A 3 6.10 2.59 15.20
CA ILE A 3 7.22 1.99 14.46
C ILE A 3 7.39 2.71 13.13
N GLY A 4 8.63 2.88 12.68
CA GLY A 4 8.91 3.44 11.35
C GLY A 4 8.32 2.55 10.26
N SER A 5 7.62 3.15 9.29
CA SER A 5 6.91 2.43 8.24
C SER A 5 7.87 1.57 7.41
N ASP A 6 9.04 2.09 7.05
CA ASP A 6 10.03 1.35 6.28
C ASP A 6 10.59 0.13 7.03
N LEU A 7 10.88 0.30 8.32
CA LEU A 7 11.36 -0.80 9.18
C LEU A 7 10.28 -1.87 9.36
N ALA A 8 9.04 -1.47 9.63
CA ALA A 8 7.92 -2.38 9.77
C ALA A 8 7.64 -3.14 8.46
N ARG A 9 7.67 -2.45 7.31
CA ARG A 9 7.53 -3.08 5.99
C ARG A 9 8.63 -4.09 5.71
N CYS A 10 9.86 -3.82 6.16
CA CYS A 10 10.98 -4.75 6.06
C CYS A 10 10.79 -6.00 6.94
N ILE A 11 10.59 -5.84 8.26
CA ILE A 11 10.51 -6.96 9.22
C ILE A 11 9.27 -7.82 8.95
N TYR A 12 8.13 -7.20 8.63
CA TYR A 12 6.86 -7.89 8.39
C TYR A 12 6.60 -8.22 6.92
N LYS A 13 7.56 -7.97 6.02
CA LYS A 13 7.44 -8.20 4.56
C LYS A 13 6.19 -7.57 3.95
N LEU A 14 5.81 -6.38 4.43
CA LEU A 14 4.66 -5.64 3.92
C LEU A 14 5.07 -4.86 2.66
N SER A 15 4.23 -4.86 1.63
CA SER A 15 4.41 -4.03 0.43
C SER A 15 4.14 -2.55 0.74
N SER A 16 4.17 -1.64 -0.24
CA SER A 16 3.83 -0.21 -0.09
C SER A 16 2.32 0.11 -0.05
N ALA A 17 1.44 -0.89 -0.16
CA ALA A 17 -0.01 -0.69 -0.11
C ALA A 17 -0.54 -0.15 1.25
N PRO A 18 -1.78 0.37 1.29
CA PRO A 18 -2.44 0.77 2.54
C PRO A 18 -2.52 -0.39 3.53
N LEU A 19 -2.14 -0.12 4.78
CA LEU A 19 -2.11 -1.10 5.85
C LEU A 19 -3.46 -1.12 6.60
N LYS A 20 -3.92 -2.33 6.94
CA LYS A 20 -4.96 -2.58 7.94
C LYS A 20 -4.34 -3.37 9.08
N GLY A 21 -4.90 -3.28 10.27
CA GLY A 21 -4.43 -4.12 11.36
C GLY A 21 -5.42 -4.26 12.48
N THR A 22 -5.34 -5.41 13.13
CA THR A 22 -6.16 -5.78 14.28
C THR A 22 -5.21 -6.09 15.43
N VAL A 23 -5.55 -5.58 16.60
CA VAL A 23 -4.82 -5.80 17.85
C VAL A 23 -5.76 -6.61 18.72
N GLU A 24 -5.32 -7.80 19.07
CA GLU A 24 -6.01 -8.71 19.95
C GLU A 24 -5.32 -8.65 21.32
N VAL A 25 -6.10 -8.42 22.37
CA VAL A 25 -5.59 -8.49 23.75
C VAL A 25 -6.04 -9.82 24.32
N VAL A 26 -5.08 -10.67 24.68
CA VAL A 26 -5.32 -12.01 25.22
C VAL A 26 -4.96 -12.02 26.70
N ASP A 27 -5.88 -12.52 27.52
CA ASP A 27 -5.67 -12.76 28.95
C ASP A 27 -5.32 -14.24 29.23
N SER A 28 -4.73 -14.48 30.41
CA SER A 28 -4.43 -15.79 30.97
C SER A 28 -5.67 -16.71 31.13
N GLY A 29 -6.88 -16.14 31.20
CA GLY A 29 -8.14 -16.85 31.31
C GLY A 29 -9.00 -16.82 30.04
N SER A 30 -8.51 -17.36 28.92
CA SER A 30 -9.28 -17.83 27.75
C SER A 30 -10.23 -16.88 26.99
N GLU A 31 -10.62 -15.72 27.52
CA GLU A 31 -11.47 -14.75 26.83
C GLU A 31 -10.64 -13.77 26.02
N LYS A 32 -10.83 -13.81 24.70
CA LYS A 32 -10.24 -12.88 23.75
C LYS A 32 -11.05 -11.58 23.78
N ILE A 33 -10.53 -10.54 24.41
CA ILE A 33 -11.13 -9.21 24.33
C ILE A 33 -10.66 -8.56 23.03
N ALA A 34 -11.54 -8.51 22.03
CA ALA A 34 -11.31 -7.80 20.78
C ALA A 34 -11.42 -6.29 21.02
N ALA A 35 -10.31 -5.63 21.36
CA ALA A 35 -10.28 -4.18 21.52
C ALA A 35 -10.30 -3.47 20.14
N VAL A 36 -11.13 -2.43 20.02
CA VAL A 36 -11.26 -1.61 18.80
C VAL A 36 -9.91 -0.97 18.45
N THR A 37 -9.46 -1.19 17.22
CA THR A 37 -8.18 -0.69 16.73
C THR A 37 -8.32 0.52 15.82
N ASN A 38 -7.40 1.46 15.99
CA ASN A 38 -7.10 2.43 14.95
C ASN A 38 -5.66 2.17 14.47
N VAL A 39 -5.53 1.76 13.21
CA VAL A 39 -4.23 1.62 12.54
C VAL A 39 -4.10 2.78 11.59
N ALA A 40 -3.27 3.74 11.99
CA ALA A 40 -3.02 4.93 11.20
C ALA A 40 -1.56 4.93 10.74
N GLU A 41 -1.36 5.11 9.45
CA GLU A 41 -0.07 5.44 8.87
C GLU A 41 -0.07 6.92 8.51
N PHE A 42 0.77 7.70 9.17
CA PHE A 42 0.93 9.12 8.88
C PHE A 42 2.39 9.53 9.05
N GLY A 43 2.90 10.32 8.10
CA GLY A 43 4.26 10.85 8.17
C GLY A 43 5.37 9.79 8.24
N GLY A 44 5.17 8.61 7.67
CA GLY A 44 6.16 7.52 7.68
C GLY A 44 6.18 6.71 8.98
N TRP A 45 5.20 6.88 9.86
CA TRP A 45 5.06 6.12 11.10
C TRP A 45 3.77 5.32 11.11
N ILE A 46 3.84 4.07 11.60
CA ILE A 46 2.67 3.24 11.88
C ILE A 46 2.37 3.35 13.36
N LYS A 47 1.16 3.84 13.69
CA LYS A 47 0.67 3.95 15.06
C LYS A 47 -0.38 2.87 15.32
N LEU A 48 -0.17 2.12 16.40
CA LEU A 48 -1.08 1.10 16.90
C LEU A 48 -1.52 1.50 18.31
N SER A 49 -2.83 1.65 18.50
CA SER A 49 -3.46 1.89 19.80
C SER A 49 -4.61 0.94 20.03
N ALA A 50 -4.64 0.36 21.21
CA ALA A 50 -5.78 -0.33 21.80
C ALA A 50 -6.10 0.37 23.12
N THR A 51 -7.38 0.51 23.45
CA THR A 51 -7.87 1.19 24.66
C THR A 51 -9.01 0.40 25.27
N GLY A 52 -9.22 0.52 26.58
CA GLY A 52 -10.31 -0.18 27.28
C GLY A 52 -9.96 -1.56 27.83
N PHE A 53 -8.70 -1.81 28.17
CA PHE A 53 -8.27 -3.02 28.89
C PHE A 53 -7.64 -2.63 30.24
N THR A 54 -7.98 -3.36 31.31
CA THR A 54 -7.68 -3.03 32.71
C THR A 54 -6.96 -4.17 33.45
N HIS A 55 -5.97 -4.80 32.80
CA HIS A 55 -5.29 -5.97 33.37
C HIS A 55 -3.81 -5.73 33.61
N SER A 56 -3.29 -6.33 34.68
CA SER A 56 -1.93 -6.16 35.20
C SER A 56 -0.86 -6.86 34.36
N THR A 57 -1.21 -7.86 33.56
CA THR A 57 -0.28 -8.60 32.67
C THR A 57 -0.91 -9.00 31.33
N PRO A 58 -1.35 -8.05 30.48
CA PRO A 58 -2.00 -8.36 29.21
C PRO A 58 -0.97 -8.86 28.18
N THR A 59 -1.31 -9.93 27.45
CA THR A 59 -0.55 -10.31 26.25
C THR A 59 -1.14 -9.61 25.03
N ILE A 60 -0.36 -8.73 24.40
CA ILE A 60 -0.79 -7.98 23.22
C ILE A 60 -0.35 -8.75 21.97
N ARG A 61 -1.31 -9.18 21.14
CA ARG A 61 -1.06 -9.79 19.83
C ARG A 61 -1.50 -8.83 18.74
N THR A 62 -0.63 -8.57 17.76
CA THR A 62 -0.95 -7.67 16.65
C THR A 62 -0.89 -8.40 15.33
N LYS A 63 -1.96 -8.33 14.53
CA LYS A 63 -1.99 -8.84 13.16
C LYS A 63 -2.10 -7.68 12.20
N LEU A 64 -1.02 -7.45 11.43
CA LEU A 64 -1.03 -6.51 10.31
C LEU A 64 -1.48 -7.26 9.06
N THR A 65 -2.47 -6.72 8.36
CA THR A 65 -2.95 -7.26 7.09
C THR A 65 -2.87 -6.18 6.02
N GLN A 66 -2.57 -6.60 4.81
CA GLN A 66 -2.48 -5.70 3.66
C GLN A 66 -3.30 -6.31 2.54
N ASP A 67 -4.15 -5.50 1.91
CA ASP A 67 -4.85 -5.92 0.70
C ASP A 67 -3.79 -6.22 -0.37
N ALA A 68 -3.88 -7.38 -1.02
CA ALA A 68 -2.85 -7.86 -1.95
C ALA A 68 -2.63 -6.94 -3.15
N SER A 69 -3.55 -6.01 -3.42
CA SER A 69 -3.34 -4.99 -4.44
C SER A 69 -2.34 -3.94 -3.94
N ARG A 70 -1.06 -4.20 -4.19
CA ARG A 70 0.10 -3.32 -3.97
C ARG A 70 -0.09 -1.87 -4.46
N PHE A 71 -1.00 -1.63 -5.40
CA PHE A 71 -1.31 -0.31 -5.92
C PHE A 71 -2.80 -0.01 -5.77
N GLN A 72 -3.13 0.91 -4.87
CA GLN A 72 -4.48 1.42 -4.68
C GLN A 72 -4.52 2.93 -4.87
N VAL A 73 -5.59 3.43 -5.48
CA VAL A 73 -5.82 4.86 -5.65
C VAL A 73 -7.29 5.18 -5.34
N ALA A 74 -7.54 6.21 -4.55
CA ALA A 74 -8.92 6.68 -4.34
C ALA A 74 -9.44 7.37 -5.60
N ILE A 75 -10.75 7.33 -5.82
CA ILE A 75 -11.39 8.11 -6.90
C ILE A 75 -10.98 9.59 -6.78
N GLY A 76 -10.62 10.21 -7.90
CA GLY A 76 -10.18 11.60 -7.96
C GLY A 76 -8.71 11.81 -7.56
N ARG A 77 -8.04 10.81 -6.97
CA ARG A 77 -6.62 10.86 -6.65
C ARG A 77 -5.77 10.19 -7.74
N SER A 78 -4.47 10.50 -7.71
CA SER A 78 -3.50 10.00 -8.69
C SER A 78 -2.35 9.27 -8.01
N LEU A 79 -1.97 8.13 -8.58
CA LEU A 79 -0.78 7.37 -8.23
C LEU A 79 0.35 7.78 -9.19
N THR A 80 1.48 8.28 -8.68
CA THR A 80 2.56 8.75 -9.56
C THR A 80 3.41 7.57 -10.06
N SER A 81 4.06 7.77 -11.20
CA SER A 81 4.94 6.75 -11.79
C SER A 81 6.07 6.34 -10.84
N GLU A 82 6.62 7.26 -10.06
CA GLU A 82 7.69 6.99 -9.09
C GLU A 82 7.21 6.04 -8.00
N LYS A 83 6.00 6.27 -7.45
CA LYS A 83 5.39 5.37 -6.45
C LYS A 83 5.16 3.97 -7.01
N ILE A 84 4.75 3.88 -8.28
CA ILE A 84 4.57 2.59 -8.95
C ILE A 84 5.93 1.88 -9.07
N LEU A 85 6.98 2.59 -9.45
CA LEU A 85 8.30 2.02 -9.66
C LEU A 85 8.98 1.59 -8.37
N VAL A 86 8.86 2.38 -7.31
CA VAL A 86 9.28 1.98 -5.96
C VAL A 86 8.54 0.72 -5.52
N GLY A 87 7.21 0.66 -5.73
CA GLY A 87 6.42 -0.55 -5.43
C GLY A 87 6.75 -1.77 -6.30
N LEU A 88 7.37 -1.57 -7.47
CA LEU A 88 7.92 -2.63 -8.32
C LEU A 88 9.39 -2.97 -7.99
N GLY A 89 10.02 -2.26 -7.03
CA GLY A 89 11.44 -2.41 -6.72
C GLY A 89 12.38 -1.91 -7.84
N LYS A 90 11.87 -1.13 -8.80
CA LYS A 90 12.65 -0.60 -9.92
C LYS A 90 13.30 0.72 -9.52
N ARG A 91 14.61 0.85 -9.77
CA ARG A 91 15.35 2.11 -9.54
C ARG A 91 15.23 3.02 -10.76
N VAL A 92 14.91 4.29 -10.51
CA VAL A 92 14.88 5.36 -11.53
C VAL A 92 16.16 6.17 -11.39
N THR A 93 16.96 6.28 -12.45
CA THR A 93 18.20 7.07 -12.48
C THR A 93 18.06 8.28 -13.38
N ARG A 94 18.99 9.24 -13.29
CA ARG A 94 18.99 10.44 -14.14
C ARG A 94 19.14 10.02 -15.60
N GLY A 95 18.18 10.41 -16.44
CA GLY A 95 18.11 10.02 -17.85
C GLY A 95 17.16 8.86 -18.16
N THR A 96 16.57 8.21 -17.14
CA THR A 96 15.50 7.23 -17.34
C THR A 96 14.22 7.93 -17.81
N ARG A 97 13.62 7.44 -18.90
CA ARG A 97 12.28 7.86 -19.36
C ARG A 97 11.25 6.84 -18.89
N VAL A 98 10.13 7.32 -18.37
CA VAL A 98 9.01 6.48 -17.93
C VAL A 98 7.84 6.63 -18.89
N SER A 99 7.23 5.53 -19.30
CA SER A 99 6.00 5.50 -20.08
C SER A 99 4.89 4.79 -19.30
N LEU A 100 3.69 5.35 -19.35
CA LEU A 100 2.49 4.78 -18.74
C LEU A 100 1.43 4.58 -19.82
N SER A 101 0.85 3.39 -19.91
CA SER A 101 -0.34 3.16 -20.74
C SER A 101 -1.35 2.27 -20.03
N VAL A 102 -2.61 2.66 -20.06
CA VAL A 102 -3.71 1.79 -19.58
C VAL A 102 -3.97 0.73 -20.65
N ILE A 103 -4.04 -0.54 -20.27
CA ILE A 103 -4.22 -1.67 -21.19
C ILE A 103 -5.71 -2.05 -21.27
N GLY A 104 -6.24 -2.17 -22.49
CA GLY A 104 -7.57 -2.74 -22.75
C GLY A 104 -8.75 -1.89 -22.25
N GLN A 105 -9.87 -2.55 -21.95
CA GLN A 105 -11.11 -1.93 -21.42
C GLN A 105 -10.98 -1.37 -19.99
N SER A 106 -9.79 -1.38 -19.39
CA SER A 106 -9.50 -0.81 -18.06
C SER A 106 -9.45 0.73 -18.02
N ALA A 107 -9.78 1.43 -19.11
CA ALA A 107 -9.83 2.91 -19.16
C ALA A 107 -10.99 3.54 -18.37
N THR A 108 -12.01 2.75 -17.99
CA THR A 108 -13.13 3.21 -17.16
C THR A 108 -12.73 3.49 -15.71
N PRO A 109 -12.05 2.56 -14.98
CA PRO A 109 -11.65 2.83 -13.61
C PRO A 109 -10.46 3.79 -13.49
N CYS A 110 -9.52 3.84 -14.43
CA CYS A 110 -8.37 4.76 -14.36
C CYS A 110 -7.99 5.38 -15.71
N ARG A 111 -7.33 6.54 -15.66
CA ARG A 111 -6.69 7.18 -16.83
C ARG A 111 -5.29 7.68 -16.50
N VAL A 112 -4.41 7.71 -17.50
CA VAL A 112 -3.09 8.36 -17.37
C VAL A 112 -3.29 9.88 -17.33
N VAL A 113 -2.70 10.56 -16.34
CA VAL A 113 -2.71 12.03 -16.21
C VAL A 113 -1.30 12.48 -15.83
N GLY A 114 -0.66 13.25 -16.71
CA GLY A 114 0.74 13.66 -16.53
C GLY A 114 1.65 12.45 -16.34
N ALA A 115 2.47 12.47 -15.29
CA ALA A 115 3.37 11.38 -14.92
C ALA A 115 2.72 10.32 -13.99
N GLY A 116 1.39 10.19 -13.97
CA GLY A 116 0.68 9.30 -13.06
C GLY A 116 -0.60 8.70 -13.62
N VAL A 117 -1.25 7.89 -12.79
CA VAL A 117 -2.52 7.22 -13.09
C VAL A 117 -3.58 7.70 -12.11
N LYS A 118 -4.62 8.37 -12.62
CA LYS A 118 -5.74 8.89 -11.85
C LYS A 118 -6.87 7.87 -11.78
N GLY A 119 -7.39 7.60 -10.59
CA GLY A 119 -8.63 6.83 -10.39
C GLY A 119 -9.85 7.66 -10.78
N VAL A 120 -10.71 7.13 -11.63
CA VAL A 120 -11.91 7.78 -12.17
C VAL A 120 -13.19 7.10 -11.71
N ALA A 121 -13.18 5.77 -11.62
CA ALA A 121 -14.31 4.98 -11.13
C ALA A 121 -13.82 3.76 -10.34
N ARG A 122 -14.65 3.23 -9.42
CA ARG A 122 -14.32 2.01 -8.68
C ARG A 122 -14.09 0.85 -9.63
N GLY A 123 -13.07 0.04 -9.36
CA GLY A 123 -12.74 -1.13 -10.17
C GLY A 123 -11.25 -1.43 -10.16
N THR A 124 -10.81 -2.28 -11.08
CA THR A 124 -9.40 -2.64 -11.26
C THR A 124 -8.91 -2.19 -12.63
N CYS A 125 -7.74 -1.58 -12.66
CA CYS A 125 -7.09 -1.11 -13.89
C CYS A 125 -5.76 -1.81 -14.10
N ARG A 126 -5.52 -2.29 -15.33
CA ARG A 126 -4.21 -2.80 -15.76
C ARG A 126 -3.45 -1.69 -16.47
N VAL A 127 -2.25 -1.38 -15.98
CA VAL A 127 -1.38 -0.33 -16.52
C VAL A 127 -0.03 -0.95 -16.91
N LYS A 128 0.39 -0.74 -18.16
CA LYS A 128 1.75 -0.99 -18.60
C LYS A 128 2.63 0.16 -18.15
N VAL A 129 3.71 -0.16 -17.48
CA VAL A 129 4.73 0.78 -17.04
C VAL A 129 6.01 0.42 -17.76
N GLY A 130 6.52 1.32 -18.60
CA GLY A 130 7.79 1.17 -19.30
C GLY A 130 8.88 2.03 -18.68
N LEU A 131 10.07 1.46 -18.49
CA LEU A 131 11.30 2.18 -18.13
C LEU A 131 12.28 2.07 -19.29
N THR A 132 12.68 3.21 -19.83
CA THR A 132 13.74 3.28 -20.84
C THR A 132 14.99 3.90 -20.21
N THR A 133 16.06 3.11 -20.09
CA THR A 133 17.36 3.53 -19.57
C THR A 133 18.44 3.16 -20.59
N ASN A 134 19.24 4.14 -21.03
CA ASN A 134 20.32 3.94 -22.01
C ASN A 134 19.87 3.19 -23.29
N GLY A 135 18.67 3.51 -23.80
CA GLY A 135 18.09 2.88 -24.99
C GLY A 135 17.45 1.52 -24.78
N ARG A 136 17.63 0.87 -23.61
CA ARG A 136 16.94 -0.37 -23.25
C ARG A 136 15.61 -0.05 -22.57
N THR A 137 14.53 -0.68 -23.04
CA THR A 137 13.20 -0.52 -22.46
C THR A 137 12.77 -1.81 -21.75
N ASP A 138 12.53 -1.71 -20.45
CA ASP A 138 11.91 -2.75 -19.63
C ASP A 138 10.44 -2.37 -19.39
N SER A 139 9.51 -3.33 -19.46
CA SER A 139 8.09 -3.03 -19.23
C SER A 139 7.44 -4.03 -18.31
N SER A 140 6.61 -3.55 -17.41
CA SER A 140 5.88 -4.36 -16.42
C SER A 140 4.40 -3.99 -16.44
N ILE A 141 3.54 -5.00 -16.32
CA ILE A 141 2.09 -4.79 -16.18
C ILE A 141 1.75 -4.76 -14.70
N VAL A 142 0.93 -3.77 -14.34
CA VAL A 142 0.56 -3.47 -12.96
C VAL A 142 -0.96 -3.43 -12.85
N GLU A 143 -1.50 -4.12 -11.84
CA GLU A 143 -2.90 -3.99 -11.45
C GLU A 143 -3.04 -2.94 -10.34
N ILE A 144 -3.87 -1.94 -10.61
CA ILE A 144 -4.21 -0.84 -9.71
C ILE A 144 -5.68 -0.99 -9.33
N ARG A 145 -5.97 -1.05 -8.04
CA ARG A 145 -7.35 -1.06 -7.53
C ARG A 145 -7.80 0.37 -7.22
N VAL A 146 -8.95 0.76 -7.75
CA VAL A 146 -9.58 2.05 -7.45
C VAL A 146 -10.63 1.85 -6.38
N VAL A 147 -10.46 2.55 -5.26
CA VAL A 147 -11.31 2.46 -4.05
C VAL A 147 -12.15 3.71 -3.85
#